data_AF-A0A3M2G011-F1
#
_entry.id   AF-A0A3M2G011-F1
#
_cell.length_a   1.000
_cell.length_b   1.000
_cell.length_c   1.000
_cell.angle_alpha   90.00
_cell.angle_beta   90.00
_cell.angle_gamma   90.00
#
_symmetry.space_group_name_H-M   'P 1'
#
loop_
_entity.id
_entity.type
_entity.pdbx_description
1 polymer ?
#
loop_
_entity_poly.entity_id
_entity_poly.type
_entity_poly.pdbx_seq_one_letter_code
_entity_poly.pdbx_strand_id
1 'polypeptide(L)'
;MEAMPVRLRAILEAMPVRRRLWLSGPALAQTAWVIVAVAGLSTFGDALDAHPDVRTAAGVALAAAWFAGLLALVVPRPVTLVVARTIVPAGLVLAVVAITDRDAFGALDGVTVTAAAIAALAVLTPATGEWFVDGVSYGDERRFLLRPPAPVLVFAVVPLWAVTTGGVVVGVLAAASGHRLLAIGSALAAAVGGVIALPAFWRLSRRWIVLVPAGLVVHDAAALTDPVLFPRDRIELFGPAPADTTALDLTLGALGLALELRLREPVELPVVTGRGRHEDRTVRAVLVAASRPGDLVREAARRRIPVG
;
A
#
# COMPACT_ATOMS: atom_id res chain seq x y z
N MET A 1 -0.47 27.24 2.17
CA MET A 1 0.43 26.20 2.68
C MET A 1 1.15 26.79 3.89
N GLU A 2 0.45 26.81 5.03
CA GLU A 2 0.85 27.54 6.22
C GLU A 2 2.06 26.86 6.87
N ALA A 3 3.12 27.63 7.14
CA ALA A 3 4.35 27.10 7.68
C ALA A 3 4.08 26.48 9.05
N MET A 4 4.26 25.16 9.16
CA MET A 4 4.07 24.40 10.38
C MET A 4 4.88 25.04 11.52
N PRO A 5 4.28 25.34 12.69
CA PRO A 5 4.94 26.08 13.75
C PRO A 5 6.21 25.36 14.22
N VAL A 6 7.30 26.11 14.39
CA VAL A 6 8.65 25.61 14.70
C VAL A 6 8.67 24.63 15.89
N ARG A 7 7.83 24.88 16.90
CA ARG A 7 7.67 23.99 18.07
C ARG A 7 7.08 22.63 17.71
N LEU A 8 6.08 22.57 16.83
CA LEU A 8 5.47 21.30 16.40
C LEU A 8 6.48 20.49 15.57
N ARG A 9 7.27 21.17 14.73
CA ARG A 9 8.36 20.53 13.99
C ARG A 9 9.41 19.92 14.93
N ALA A 10 9.84 20.65 15.96
CA ALA A 10 10.78 20.15 16.97
C ALA A 10 10.24 18.96 17.77
N ILE A 11 8.97 19.00 18.17
CA ILE A 11 8.31 17.90 18.89
C ILE A 11 8.20 16.66 18.00
N LEU A 12 7.76 16.83 16.75
CA LEU A 12 7.78 15.75 15.77
C LEU A 12 9.21 15.23 15.69
N GLU A 13 10.21 16.08 15.44
CA GLU A 13 11.66 15.80 15.36
C GLU A 13 12.29 15.07 16.56
N ALA A 14 11.69 15.13 17.74
CA ALA A 14 12.11 14.36 18.91
C ALA A 14 11.44 12.97 19.02
N MET A 15 10.33 12.71 18.33
CA MET A 15 9.62 11.43 18.44
C MET A 15 10.36 10.27 17.75
N PRO A 16 10.23 9.04 18.28
CA PRO A 16 10.67 7.83 17.58
C PRO A 16 10.09 7.79 16.17
N VAL A 17 10.90 7.36 15.21
CA VAL A 17 10.52 7.32 13.78
C VAL A 17 9.21 6.55 13.57
N ARG A 18 9.03 5.44 14.27
CA ARG A 18 7.80 4.64 14.26
C ARG A 18 6.56 5.43 14.69
N ARG A 19 6.66 6.24 15.75
CA ARG A 19 5.52 7.04 16.23
C ARG A 19 5.10 8.08 15.21
N ARG A 20 6.05 8.71 14.52
CA ARG A 20 5.74 9.67 13.45
C ARG A 20 5.18 9.01 12.21
N LEU A 21 5.71 7.85 11.85
CA LEU A 21 5.23 7.07 10.72
C LEU A 21 3.79 6.61 10.94
N TRP A 22 3.44 6.22 12.16
CA TRP A 22 2.07 5.89 12.53
C TRP A 22 1.15 7.11 12.44
N LEU A 23 1.57 8.27 12.95
CA LEU A 23 0.77 9.50 12.91
C LEU A 23 0.53 10.05 11.50
N SER A 24 1.39 9.75 10.52
CA SER A 24 1.31 10.32 9.18
C SER A 24 0.40 9.58 8.20
N GLY A 25 -0.17 8.43 8.57
CA GLY A 25 -1.05 7.67 7.69
C GLY A 25 -1.86 6.59 8.41
N PRO A 26 -1.22 5.58 9.01
CA PRO A 26 -1.92 4.48 9.69
C PRO A 26 -2.92 4.95 10.75
N ALA A 27 -2.54 5.91 11.61
CA ALA A 27 -3.42 6.45 12.64
C ALA A 27 -4.66 7.14 12.06
N LEU A 28 -4.48 7.88 10.96
CA LEU A 28 -5.59 8.53 10.25
C LEU A 28 -6.52 7.49 9.64
N ALA A 29 -5.97 6.46 8.98
CA ALA A 29 -6.76 5.37 8.43
C ALA A 29 -7.54 4.62 9.51
N GLN A 30 -6.90 4.28 10.63
CA GLN A 30 -7.51 3.59 11.77
C GLN A 30 -8.64 4.43 12.39
N THR A 31 -8.36 5.70 12.70
CA THR A 31 -9.33 6.59 13.36
C THR A 31 -10.53 6.86 12.46
N ALA A 32 -10.28 7.16 11.18
CA ALA A 32 -11.35 7.40 10.21
C ALA A 32 -12.19 6.13 9.98
N TRP A 33 -11.56 4.94 9.94
CA TRP A 33 -12.29 3.68 9.81
C TRP A 33 -13.17 3.36 11.03
N VAL A 34 -12.75 3.73 12.24
CA VAL A 34 -13.59 3.62 13.45
C VAL A 34 -14.79 4.56 13.34
N ILE A 35 -14.60 5.79 12.85
CA ILE A 35 -15.70 6.74 12.63
C ILE A 35 -16.72 6.18 11.63
N VAL A 36 -16.28 5.47 10.58
CA VAL A 36 -17.19 4.82 9.62
C VAL A 36 -18.13 3.83 10.30
N ALA A 37 -17.71 3.08 11.33
CA ALA A 37 -18.62 2.18 12.05
C ALA A 37 -19.69 2.93 12.84
N VAL A 38 -19.30 4.02 13.51
CA VAL A 38 -20.20 4.76 14.40
C VAL A 38 -21.18 5.61 13.59
N ALA A 39 -20.66 6.42 12.66
CA ALA A 39 -21.48 7.28 11.81
C ALA A 39 -22.26 6.47 10.76
N GLY A 40 -21.66 5.39 10.25
CA GLY A 40 -22.28 4.54 9.24
C GLY A 40 -23.43 3.69 9.76
N LEU A 41 -23.64 3.58 11.08
CA LEU A 41 -24.73 2.77 11.61
C LEU A 41 -26.11 3.23 11.11
N SER A 42 -26.34 4.56 11.05
CA SER A 42 -27.56 5.11 10.43
C SER A 42 -27.51 5.02 8.91
N THR A 43 -26.40 5.45 8.28
CA THR A 43 -26.27 5.50 6.83
C THR A 43 -26.45 4.13 6.16
N PHE A 44 -25.83 3.09 6.70
CA PHE A 44 -26.04 1.72 6.21
C PHE A 44 -27.36 1.14 6.73
N GLY A 45 -27.78 1.52 7.94
CA GLY A 45 -29.05 1.09 8.52
C GLY A 45 -30.25 1.42 7.64
N ASP A 46 -30.45 2.70 7.30
CA ASP A 46 -31.61 3.10 6.50
C ASP A 46 -31.54 2.55 5.06
N ALA A 47 -30.33 2.40 4.50
CA ALA A 47 -30.15 1.78 3.18
C ALA A 47 -30.57 0.30 3.17
N LEU A 48 -30.28 -0.41 4.27
CA LEU A 48 -30.69 -1.81 4.44
C LEU A 48 -32.17 -1.95 4.81
N ASP A 49 -32.80 -0.94 5.43
CA ASP A 49 -34.24 -0.95 5.74
C ASP A 49 -35.11 -1.00 4.47
N ALA A 50 -34.63 -0.45 3.36
CA ALA A 50 -35.29 -0.58 2.05
C ALA A 50 -35.26 -2.02 1.50
N HIS A 51 -34.47 -2.93 2.08
CA HIS A 51 -34.23 -4.28 1.57
C HIS A 51 -34.41 -5.35 2.68
N PRO A 52 -35.64 -5.55 3.20
CA PRO A 52 -35.89 -6.37 4.39
C PRO A 52 -35.45 -7.83 4.22
N ASP A 53 -35.56 -8.38 3.01
CA ASP A 53 -35.23 -9.79 2.71
C ASP A 53 -33.76 -10.13 2.91
N VAL A 54 -32.86 -9.15 2.74
CA VAL A 54 -31.40 -9.34 2.84
C VAL A 54 -30.77 -8.53 3.97
N ARG A 55 -31.55 -7.70 4.67
CA ARG A 55 -31.10 -6.76 5.71
C ARG A 55 -30.14 -7.41 6.71
N THR A 56 -30.53 -8.53 7.32
CA THR A 56 -29.73 -9.20 8.35
C THR A 56 -28.42 -9.74 7.78
N ALA A 57 -28.47 -10.42 6.63
CA ALA A 57 -27.29 -11.00 5.99
C ALA A 57 -26.31 -9.91 5.54
N ALA A 58 -26.80 -8.84 4.92
CA ALA A 58 -26.01 -7.71 4.47
C ALA A 58 -25.43 -6.90 5.65
N GLY A 59 -26.19 -6.71 6.73
CA GLY A 59 -25.71 -6.08 7.96
C GLY A 59 -24.57 -6.86 8.62
N VAL A 60 -24.70 -8.20 8.72
CA VAL A 60 -23.62 -9.07 9.21
C VAL A 60 -22.40 -9.00 8.29
N ALA A 61 -22.59 -9.01 6.97
CA ALA A 61 -21.49 -8.90 6.01
C ALA A 61 -20.76 -7.55 6.13
N LEU A 62 -21.48 -6.44 6.26
CA LEU A 62 -20.89 -5.11 6.48
C LEU A 62 -20.12 -5.04 7.80
N ALA A 63 -20.68 -5.56 8.89
CA ALA A 63 -20.01 -5.62 10.18
C ALA A 63 -18.73 -6.48 10.12
N ALA A 64 -18.79 -7.63 9.47
CA ALA A 64 -17.63 -8.50 9.27
C ALA A 64 -16.55 -7.84 8.40
N ALA A 65 -16.95 -7.18 7.30
CA ALA A 65 -16.03 -6.45 6.43
C ALA A 65 -15.37 -5.27 7.17
N TRP A 66 -16.15 -4.52 7.95
CA TRP A 66 -15.62 -3.45 8.80
C TRP A 66 -14.60 -3.98 9.82
N PHE A 67 -14.94 -5.06 10.54
CA PHE A 67 -14.06 -5.65 11.53
C PHE A 67 -12.77 -6.20 10.89
N ALA A 68 -12.88 -6.87 9.74
CA ALA A 68 -11.73 -7.34 8.98
C ALA A 68 -10.84 -6.18 8.51
N GLY A 69 -11.43 -5.07 8.06
CA GLY A 69 -10.71 -3.84 7.73
C GLY A 69 -9.97 -3.25 8.93
N LEU A 70 -10.62 -3.21 10.10
CA LEU A 70 -9.99 -2.72 11.33
C LEU A 70 -8.83 -3.62 11.77
N LEU A 71 -9.04 -4.94 11.79
CA LEU A 71 -8.01 -5.91 12.13
C LEU A 71 -6.80 -5.79 11.18
N ALA A 72 -7.07 -5.68 9.88
CA ALA A 72 -6.04 -5.45 8.88
C ALA A 72 -5.29 -4.14 9.13
N LEU A 73 -5.98 -3.06 9.47
CA LEU A 73 -5.37 -1.76 9.78
C LEU A 73 -4.52 -1.77 11.05
N VAL A 74 -4.86 -2.60 12.04
CA VAL A 74 -4.18 -2.66 13.35
C VAL A 74 -2.96 -3.58 13.35
N VAL A 75 -2.97 -4.66 12.55
CA VAL A 75 -1.87 -5.63 12.48
C VAL A 75 -0.91 -5.25 11.35
N PRO A 76 0.30 -4.68 11.63
CA PRO A 76 1.18 -4.18 10.57
C PRO A 76 1.98 -5.33 9.93
N ARG A 77 1.47 -5.91 8.85
CA ARG A 77 2.15 -6.94 8.05
C ARG A 77 1.93 -6.71 6.55
N PRO A 78 2.84 -7.12 5.65
CA PRO A 78 2.62 -6.98 4.21
C PRO A 78 1.30 -7.60 3.72
N VAL A 79 0.89 -8.75 4.27
CA VAL A 79 -0.40 -9.39 3.94
C VAL A 79 -1.58 -8.50 4.31
N THR A 80 -1.60 -7.97 5.52
CA THR A 80 -2.72 -7.17 6.03
C THR A 80 -2.79 -5.80 5.35
N LEU A 81 -1.69 -5.29 4.79
CA LEU A 81 -1.70 -4.10 3.94
C LEU A 81 -2.55 -4.32 2.68
N VAL A 82 -2.43 -5.48 2.04
CA VAL A 82 -3.23 -5.82 0.85
C VAL A 82 -4.70 -5.86 1.22
N VAL A 83 -5.04 -6.54 2.32
CA VAL A 83 -6.41 -6.61 2.82
C VAL A 83 -6.98 -5.21 3.12
N ALA A 84 -6.23 -4.36 3.83
CA ALA A 84 -6.64 -3.01 4.15
C ALA A 84 -6.83 -2.14 2.88
N ARG A 85 -5.94 -2.26 1.88
CA ARG A 85 -6.05 -1.54 0.60
C ARG A 85 -7.14 -2.06 -0.33
N THR A 86 -7.79 -3.17 0.01
CA THR A 86 -8.99 -3.67 -0.68
C THR A 86 -10.24 -3.27 0.06
N ILE A 87 -10.34 -3.60 1.35
CA ILE A 87 -11.56 -3.39 2.14
C ILE A 87 -11.86 -1.90 2.37
N VAL A 88 -10.85 -1.11 2.71
CA VAL A 88 -11.08 0.29 3.14
C VAL A 88 -11.61 1.15 1.98
N PRO A 89 -11.04 1.12 0.76
CA PRO A 89 -11.63 1.86 -0.36
C PRO A 89 -12.99 1.29 -0.82
N ALA A 90 -13.23 -0.02 -0.67
CA ALA A 90 -14.56 -0.60 -0.92
C ALA A 90 -15.62 0.01 0.01
N GLY A 91 -15.26 0.26 1.28
CA GLY A 91 -16.12 0.92 2.25
C GLY A 91 -16.55 2.33 1.82
N LEU A 92 -15.68 3.09 1.14
CA LEU A 92 -16.05 4.38 0.55
C LEU A 92 -17.10 4.22 -0.54
N VAL A 93 -16.91 3.26 -1.46
CA VAL A 93 -17.89 3.01 -2.52
C VAL A 93 -19.24 2.64 -1.93
N LEU A 94 -19.26 1.74 -0.94
CA LEU A 94 -20.48 1.34 -0.25
C LEU A 94 -21.14 2.52 0.49
N ALA A 95 -20.35 3.39 1.14
CA ALA A 95 -20.87 4.58 1.80
C ALA A 95 -21.53 5.55 0.82
N VAL A 96 -20.95 5.73 -0.37
CA VAL A 96 -21.54 6.55 -1.44
C VAL A 96 -22.81 5.91 -1.99
N VAL A 97 -22.80 4.61 -2.25
CA VAL A 97 -23.99 3.89 -2.75
C VAL A 97 -25.12 3.91 -1.73
N ALA A 98 -24.84 3.81 -0.43
CA ALA A 98 -25.87 3.81 0.61
C ALA A 98 -26.70 5.11 0.66
N ILE A 99 -26.22 6.18 0.01
CA ILE A 99 -26.87 7.50 0.01
C ILE A 99 -27.41 7.91 -1.36
N THR A 100 -27.24 7.11 -2.42
CA THR A 100 -27.63 7.51 -3.79
C THR A 100 -29.14 7.66 -3.97
N ASP A 101 -29.93 6.81 -3.32
CA ASP A 101 -31.38 6.74 -3.50
C ASP A 101 -32.16 7.39 -2.33
N ARG A 102 -31.51 8.33 -1.62
CA ARG A 102 -32.10 9.01 -0.46
C ARG A 102 -32.79 10.31 -0.86
N ASP A 103 -33.99 10.51 -0.34
CA ASP A 103 -34.76 11.75 -0.52
C ASP A 103 -34.12 12.96 0.18
N ALA A 104 -33.40 12.73 1.28
CA ALA A 104 -32.72 13.78 2.04
C ALA A 104 -31.34 13.33 2.53
N PHE A 105 -30.37 14.23 2.44
CA PHE A 105 -29.00 14.01 2.90
C PHE A 105 -28.85 14.41 4.37
N GLY A 106 -28.52 13.45 5.24
CA GLY A 106 -28.32 13.68 6.66
C GLY A 106 -26.89 14.13 7.01
N ALA A 107 -26.72 14.77 8.17
CA ALA A 107 -25.39 15.13 8.66
C ALA A 107 -24.47 13.90 8.87
N LEU A 108 -25.02 12.79 9.35
CA LEU A 108 -24.28 11.54 9.54
C LEU A 108 -23.83 10.92 8.21
N ASP A 109 -24.57 11.13 7.11
CA ASP A 109 -24.18 10.66 5.78
C ASP A 109 -22.91 11.36 5.30
N GLY A 110 -22.85 12.68 5.48
CA GLY A 110 -21.65 13.46 5.22
C GLY A 110 -20.45 13.01 6.05
N VAL A 111 -20.65 12.72 7.34
CA VAL A 111 -19.59 12.20 8.21
C VAL A 111 -19.12 10.82 7.74
N THR A 112 -20.03 9.90 7.42
CA THR A 112 -19.71 8.55 6.97
C THR A 112 -18.89 8.57 5.67
N VAL A 113 -19.34 9.31 4.66
CA VAL A 113 -18.64 9.41 3.37
C VAL A 113 -17.28 10.09 3.53
N THR A 114 -17.22 11.18 4.30
CA THR A 114 -15.96 11.91 4.54
C THR A 114 -14.95 11.05 5.29
N ALA A 115 -15.38 10.34 6.34
CA ALA A 115 -14.52 9.44 7.09
C ALA A 115 -14.03 8.26 6.22
N ALA A 116 -14.92 7.67 5.40
CA ALA A 116 -14.54 6.61 4.47
C ALA A 116 -13.53 7.11 3.43
N ALA A 117 -13.69 8.36 2.94
CA ALA A 117 -12.76 8.98 2.00
C ALA A 117 -11.39 9.23 2.63
N ILE A 118 -11.36 9.77 3.86
CA ILE A 118 -10.12 9.95 4.61
C ILE A 118 -9.42 8.60 4.83
N ALA A 119 -10.16 7.56 5.24
CA ALA A 119 -9.60 6.23 5.44
C ALA A 119 -9.01 5.65 4.14
N ALA A 120 -9.75 5.75 3.03
CA ALA A 120 -9.34 5.25 1.72
C ALA A 120 -8.09 5.98 1.19
N LEU A 121 -8.02 7.30 1.35
CA LEU A 121 -6.82 8.06 0.95
C LEU A 121 -5.64 7.75 1.86
N ALA A 122 -5.84 7.70 3.18
CA ALA A 122 -4.80 7.45 4.17
C ALA A 122 -4.16 6.05 4.00
N VAL A 123 -4.95 5.00 3.70
CA VAL A 123 -4.42 3.64 3.52
C VAL A 123 -3.57 3.48 2.25
N LEU A 124 -3.83 4.31 1.24
CA LEU A 124 -3.08 4.31 -0.03
C LEU A 124 -1.78 5.13 0.04
N THR A 125 -1.54 5.87 1.12
CA THR A 125 -0.32 6.67 1.25
C THR A 125 0.95 5.80 1.33
N PRO A 126 2.10 6.33 0.87
CA PRO A 126 3.41 5.71 1.07
C PRO A 126 3.77 5.47 2.54
N ALA A 127 3.35 6.36 3.44
CA ALA A 127 3.61 6.25 4.88
C ALA A 127 2.94 5.00 5.48
N THR A 128 1.69 4.74 5.10
CA THR A 128 1.00 3.51 5.49
C THR A 128 1.69 2.27 4.92
N GLY A 129 2.11 2.31 3.65
CA GLY A 129 2.86 1.20 3.07
C GLY A 129 4.15 0.87 3.82
N GLU A 130 4.94 1.89 4.17
CA GLU A 130 6.18 1.72 4.95
C GLU A 130 5.91 1.17 6.36
N TRP A 131 4.86 1.64 7.06
CA TRP A 131 4.51 1.14 8.39
C TRP A 131 4.26 -0.37 8.42
N PHE A 132 3.55 -0.88 7.41
CA PHE A 132 3.20 -2.30 7.32
C PHE A 132 4.37 -3.18 6.91
N VAL A 133 5.24 -2.68 6.02
CA VAL A 133 6.45 -3.39 5.60
C VAL A 133 7.49 -3.41 6.71
N ASP A 134 7.65 -2.30 7.44
CA ASP A 134 8.53 -2.24 8.61
C ASP A 134 7.97 -3.02 9.82
N GLY A 135 6.67 -3.32 9.85
CA GLY A 135 6.05 -4.11 10.91
C GLY A 135 6.65 -5.51 11.15
N VAL A 136 7.40 -6.03 10.17
CA VAL A 136 8.11 -7.32 10.22
C VAL A 136 9.64 -7.18 10.32
N SER A 137 10.16 -5.96 10.51
CA SER A 137 11.58 -5.70 10.78
C SER A 137 12.01 -6.29 12.13
N TYR A 138 13.26 -6.75 12.23
CA TYR A 138 13.82 -7.32 13.45
C TYR A 138 15.09 -6.55 13.89
N GLY A 139 15.33 -6.49 15.20
CA GLY A 139 16.52 -5.83 15.75
C GLY A 139 16.65 -4.38 15.29
N ASP A 140 17.80 -4.04 14.72
CA ASP A 140 18.10 -2.71 14.18
C ASP A 140 17.84 -2.62 12.66
N GLU A 141 17.01 -3.49 12.08
CA GLU A 141 16.60 -3.37 10.67
C GLU A 141 15.55 -2.28 10.48
N ARG A 142 15.61 -1.59 9.34
CA ARG A 142 14.51 -0.73 8.87
C ARG A 142 14.18 -1.00 7.41
N ARG A 143 12.89 -1.21 7.12
CA ARG A 143 12.43 -1.59 5.76
C ARG A 143 11.70 -0.45 5.07
N PHE A 144 11.97 -0.28 3.78
CA PHE A 144 11.38 0.74 2.92
C PHE A 144 10.76 0.11 1.69
N LEU A 145 9.46 0.33 1.49
CA LEU A 145 8.74 -0.23 0.35
C LEU A 145 9.20 0.40 -0.97
N LEU A 146 9.52 -0.45 -1.95
CA LEU A 146 9.80 -0.03 -3.32
C LEU A 146 8.50 0.21 -4.09
N ARG A 147 8.54 1.19 -5.00
CA ARG A 147 7.40 1.51 -5.87
C ARG A 147 7.18 0.39 -6.87
N PRO A 148 5.92 0.01 -7.14
CA PRO A 148 5.62 -0.96 -8.19
C PRO A 148 6.06 -0.42 -9.57
N PRO A 149 6.40 -1.30 -10.51
CA PRO A 149 6.70 -0.92 -11.89
C PRO A 149 5.48 -0.21 -12.49
N ALA A 150 5.66 0.92 -13.18
CA ALA A 150 4.52 1.71 -13.68
C ALA A 150 3.60 0.92 -14.62
N PRO A 151 4.11 0.15 -15.59
CA PRO A 151 3.27 -0.63 -16.48
C PRO A 151 2.47 -1.69 -15.72
N VAL A 152 3.10 -2.36 -14.74
CA VAL A 152 2.42 -3.36 -13.90
C VAL A 152 1.33 -2.70 -13.06
N LEU A 153 1.59 -1.51 -12.51
CA LEU A 153 0.60 -0.79 -11.73
C LEU A 153 -0.64 -0.43 -12.58
N VAL A 154 -0.42 0.18 -13.75
CA VAL A 154 -1.48 0.71 -14.62
C VAL A 154 -2.25 -0.39 -15.33
N PHE A 155 -1.57 -1.37 -15.91
CA PHE A 155 -2.20 -2.37 -16.78
C PHE A 155 -2.62 -3.65 -16.06
N ALA A 156 -2.10 -3.93 -14.86
CA ALA A 156 -2.45 -5.13 -14.10
C ALA A 156 -3.05 -4.81 -12.73
N VAL A 157 -2.34 -4.08 -11.87
CA VAL A 157 -2.75 -3.92 -10.47
C VAL A 157 -4.06 -3.16 -10.33
N VAL A 158 -4.15 -1.97 -10.94
CA VAL A 158 -5.34 -1.11 -10.82
C VAL A 158 -6.58 -1.77 -11.44
N PRO A 159 -6.55 -2.28 -12.68
CA PRO A 159 -7.73 -2.92 -13.28
C PRO A 159 -8.19 -4.15 -12.50
N LEU A 160 -7.24 -4.99 -12.08
CA LEU A 160 -7.57 -6.23 -11.39
C LEU A 160 -8.06 -5.98 -9.97
N TRP A 161 -7.52 -4.97 -9.29
CA TRP A 161 -8.06 -4.47 -8.03
C TRP A 161 -9.48 -3.92 -8.19
N ALA A 162 -9.75 -3.18 -9.28
CA ALA A 162 -11.08 -2.65 -9.57
C ALA A 162 -12.10 -3.76 -9.89
N VAL A 163 -11.72 -4.76 -10.69
CA VAL A 163 -12.58 -5.91 -11.00
C VAL A 163 -12.87 -6.74 -9.75
N THR A 164 -11.87 -6.98 -8.91
CA THR A 164 -12.05 -7.75 -7.66
C THR A 164 -12.93 -7.02 -6.67
N THR A 165 -12.58 -5.78 -6.35
CA THR A 165 -13.30 -4.98 -5.35
C THR A 165 -14.70 -4.60 -5.86
N GLY A 166 -14.78 -4.11 -7.09
CA GLY A 166 -16.04 -3.74 -7.74
C GLY A 166 -16.94 -4.94 -7.99
N GLY A 167 -16.40 -6.10 -8.39
CA GLY A 167 -17.18 -7.31 -8.57
C GLY A 167 -17.82 -7.81 -7.27
N VAL A 168 -17.14 -7.69 -6.12
CA VAL A 168 -17.74 -7.99 -4.81
C VAL A 168 -18.87 -7.01 -4.51
N VAL A 169 -18.61 -5.70 -4.64
CA VAL A 169 -19.62 -4.67 -4.35
C VAL A 169 -20.85 -4.82 -5.26
N VAL A 170 -20.65 -4.88 -6.57
CA VAL A 170 -21.73 -5.04 -7.55
C VAL A 170 -22.45 -6.37 -7.36
N GLY A 171 -21.72 -7.46 -7.05
CA GLY A 171 -22.32 -8.76 -6.81
C GLY A 171 -23.27 -8.76 -5.60
N VAL A 172 -22.85 -8.13 -4.50
CA VAL A 172 -23.69 -7.98 -3.29
C VAL A 172 -24.92 -7.13 -3.58
N LEU A 173 -24.74 -5.99 -4.24
CA LEU A 173 -25.85 -5.07 -4.58
C LEU A 173 -26.84 -5.75 -5.55
N ALA A 174 -26.34 -6.41 -6.60
CA ALA A 174 -27.18 -7.13 -7.56
C ALA A 174 -27.95 -8.28 -6.92
N ALA A 175 -27.35 -8.99 -5.94
CA ALA A 175 -28.04 -10.03 -5.18
C ALA A 175 -29.19 -9.44 -4.35
N ALA A 176 -28.94 -8.30 -3.69
CA ALA A 176 -29.94 -7.58 -2.90
C ALA A 176 -31.12 -7.07 -3.75
N SER A 177 -30.85 -6.63 -4.99
CA SER A 177 -31.87 -6.16 -5.93
C SER A 177 -32.55 -7.27 -6.75
N GLY A 178 -32.30 -8.55 -6.45
CA GLY A 178 -32.91 -9.69 -7.15
C GLY A 178 -32.34 -9.99 -8.55
N HIS A 179 -31.30 -9.28 -9.00
CA HIS A 179 -30.64 -9.48 -10.29
C HIS A 179 -29.66 -10.66 -10.27
N ARG A 180 -30.18 -11.89 -10.22
CA ARG A 180 -29.40 -13.12 -10.04
C ARG A 180 -28.24 -13.30 -11.02
N LEU A 181 -28.46 -13.04 -12.31
CA LEU A 181 -27.41 -13.20 -13.33
C LEU A 181 -26.25 -12.22 -13.13
N LEU A 182 -26.56 -10.95 -12.82
CA LEU A 182 -25.55 -9.94 -12.53
C LEU A 182 -24.79 -10.28 -11.25
N ALA A 183 -25.50 -10.72 -10.20
CA ALA A 183 -24.89 -11.15 -8.95
C ALA A 183 -23.87 -12.29 -9.16
N ILE A 184 -24.26 -13.34 -9.89
CA ILE A 184 -23.39 -14.48 -10.21
C ILE A 184 -22.21 -14.04 -11.08
N GLY A 185 -22.47 -13.24 -12.13
CA GLY A 185 -21.43 -12.75 -13.03
C GLY A 185 -20.38 -11.91 -12.31
N SER A 186 -20.81 -10.96 -11.46
CA SER A 186 -19.92 -10.12 -10.67
C SER A 186 -19.16 -10.88 -9.59
N ALA A 187 -19.80 -11.86 -8.93
CA ALA A 187 -19.12 -12.74 -7.98
C ALA A 187 -18.04 -13.60 -8.67
N LEU A 188 -18.33 -14.15 -9.85
CA LEU A 188 -17.36 -14.93 -10.63
C LEU A 188 -16.19 -14.04 -11.09
N ALA A 189 -16.48 -12.83 -11.60
CA ALA A 189 -15.45 -11.87 -12.00
C ALA A 189 -14.55 -11.48 -10.82
N ALA A 190 -15.14 -11.26 -9.63
CA ALA A 190 -14.37 -10.99 -8.42
C ALA A 190 -13.48 -12.18 -8.00
N ALA A 191 -14.02 -13.40 -8.04
CA ALA A 191 -13.28 -14.60 -7.70
C ALA A 191 -12.10 -14.84 -8.66
N VAL A 192 -12.35 -14.80 -9.97
CA VAL A 192 -11.31 -14.95 -11.01
C VAL A 192 -10.26 -13.85 -10.89
N GLY A 193 -10.71 -12.60 -10.75
CA GLY A 193 -9.82 -11.47 -10.53
C GLY A 193 -8.94 -11.68 -9.30
N GLY A 194 -9.50 -12.20 -8.20
CA GLY A 194 -8.78 -12.39 -6.94
C GLY A 194 -7.70 -13.45 -7.04
N VAL A 195 -7.98 -14.56 -7.72
CA VAL A 195 -7.01 -15.63 -8.01
C VAL A 195 -5.84 -15.10 -8.84
N ILE A 196 -6.10 -14.24 -9.82
CA ILE A 196 -5.05 -13.64 -10.66
C ILE A 196 -4.29 -12.55 -9.88
N ALA A 197 -4.98 -11.78 -9.03
CA ALA A 197 -4.43 -10.61 -8.36
C ALA A 197 -3.52 -10.96 -7.19
N LEU A 198 -3.91 -11.98 -6.42
CA LEU A 198 -3.27 -12.30 -5.16
C LEU A 198 -1.76 -12.56 -5.32
N PRO A 199 -1.29 -13.38 -6.30
CA PRO A 199 0.14 -13.57 -6.53
C PRO A 199 0.87 -12.28 -6.93
N ALA A 200 0.23 -11.44 -7.74
CA ALA A 200 0.80 -10.17 -8.19
C ALA A 200 0.96 -9.19 -7.02
N PHE A 201 -0.09 -9.01 -6.21
CA PHE A 201 -0.08 -8.16 -5.02
C PHE A 201 0.92 -8.66 -3.99
N TRP A 202 0.98 -9.98 -3.79
CA TRP A 202 1.97 -10.59 -2.89
C TRP A 202 3.40 -10.30 -3.32
N ARG A 203 3.73 -10.52 -4.61
CA ARG A 203 5.07 -10.22 -5.14
C ARG A 203 5.43 -8.75 -4.98
N LEU A 204 4.52 -7.83 -5.30
CA LEU A 204 4.75 -6.39 -5.15
C LEU A 204 4.90 -5.96 -3.69
N SER A 205 4.17 -6.61 -2.76
CA SER A 205 4.30 -6.35 -1.33
C SER A 205 5.65 -6.76 -0.75
N ARG A 206 6.41 -7.61 -1.47
CA ARG A 206 7.74 -8.11 -1.10
C ARG A 206 8.89 -7.39 -1.80
N ARG A 207 8.62 -6.23 -2.41
CA ARG A 207 9.66 -5.35 -2.97
C ARG A 207 10.01 -4.28 -1.93
N TRP A 208 11.13 -4.46 -1.24
CA TRP A 208 11.59 -3.50 -0.24
C TRP A 208 13.11 -3.44 -0.17
N ILE A 209 13.61 -2.31 0.33
CA ILE A 209 15.00 -2.15 0.76
C ILE A 209 15.05 -2.35 2.27
N VAL A 210 16.05 -3.07 2.74
CA VAL A 210 16.33 -3.22 4.17
C VAL A 210 17.63 -2.49 4.48
N LEU A 211 17.58 -1.51 5.37
CA LEU A 211 18.76 -0.92 5.95
C LEU A 211 19.13 -1.68 7.22
N VAL A 212 20.35 -2.18 7.27
CA VAL A 212 20.91 -2.98 8.36
C VAL A 212 22.24 -2.38 8.82
N PRO A 213 22.77 -2.75 9.99
CA PRO A 213 24.07 -2.21 10.44
C PRO A 213 25.22 -2.43 9.45
N ALA A 214 25.20 -3.57 8.73
CA ALA A 214 26.22 -3.94 7.76
C ALA A 214 26.11 -3.20 6.40
N GLY A 215 24.97 -2.57 6.08
CA GLY A 215 24.75 -1.95 4.78
C GLY A 215 23.28 -1.93 4.35
N LEU A 216 23.06 -2.16 3.06
CA LEU A 216 21.75 -2.06 2.41
C LEU A 216 21.44 -3.37 1.67
N VAL A 217 20.27 -3.95 1.92
CA VAL A 217 19.79 -5.13 1.20
C VAL A 217 18.68 -4.73 0.24
N VAL A 218 18.80 -5.12 -1.02
CA VAL A 218 17.69 -5.01 -1.99
C VAL A 218 16.96 -6.34 -2.02
N HIS A 219 15.75 -6.37 -1.47
CA HIS A 219 14.87 -7.53 -1.52
C HIS A 219 13.78 -7.28 -2.57
N ASP A 220 14.06 -7.66 -3.81
CA ASP A 220 13.15 -7.45 -4.94
C ASP A 220 13.06 -8.69 -5.83
N ALA A 221 12.12 -9.57 -5.53
CA ALA A 221 11.87 -10.79 -6.30
C ALA A 221 11.24 -10.54 -7.70
N ALA A 222 11.08 -9.28 -8.11
CA ALA A 222 10.74 -8.93 -9.48
C ALA A 222 11.98 -8.59 -10.33
N ALA A 223 13.05 -8.09 -9.69
CA ALA A 223 14.28 -7.68 -10.38
C ALA A 223 15.46 -8.63 -10.13
N LEU A 224 15.53 -9.28 -8.97
CA LEU A 224 16.62 -10.15 -8.52
C LEU A 224 16.08 -11.53 -8.13
N THR A 225 16.87 -12.58 -8.37
CA THR A 225 16.53 -13.96 -7.96
C THR A 225 16.53 -14.09 -6.43
N ASP A 226 17.55 -13.53 -5.80
CA ASP A 226 17.75 -13.55 -4.35
C ASP A 226 17.99 -12.14 -3.80
N PRO A 227 17.68 -11.88 -2.51
CA PRO A 227 18.03 -10.61 -1.87
C PRO A 227 19.55 -10.40 -1.84
N VAL A 228 20.02 -9.24 -2.30
CA VAL A 228 21.45 -8.92 -2.34
C VAL A 228 21.79 -7.88 -1.29
N LEU A 229 22.78 -8.20 -0.43
CA LEU A 229 23.39 -7.28 0.51
C LEU A 229 24.52 -6.50 -0.19
N PHE A 230 24.44 -5.19 -0.14
CA PHE A 230 25.51 -4.26 -0.48
C PHE A 230 26.19 -3.79 0.80
N PRO A 231 27.41 -4.28 1.10
CA PRO A 231 28.13 -3.90 2.30
C PRO A 231 28.46 -2.41 2.31
N ARG A 232 28.33 -1.77 3.46
CA ARG A 232 28.47 -0.32 3.60
C ARG A 232 29.83 0.22 3.13
N ASP A 233 30.90 -0.54 3.33
CA ASP A 233 32.27 -0.22 2.89
C ASP A 233 32.47 -0.34 1.36
N ARG A 234 31.56 -1.03 0.68
CA ARG A 234 31.53 -1.16 -0.79
C ARG A 234 30.69 -0.10 -1.47
N ILE A 235 29.84 0.62 -0.72
CA ILE A 235 29.03 1.71 -1.25
C ILE A 235 29.91 2.95 -1.45
N GLU A 236 29.96 3.44 -2.67
CA GLU A 236 30.62 4.71 -3.02
C GLU A 236 29.71 5.88 -2.68
N LEU A 237 28.46 5.83 -3.15
CA LEU A 237 27.47 6.88 -3.01
C LEU A 237 26.06 6.28 -3.12
N PHE A 238 25.13 6.82 -2.34
CA PHE A 238 23.70 6.50 -2.45
C PHE A 238 22.86 7.78 -2.42
N GLY A 239 22.17 8.11 -3.51
CA GLY A 239 21.47 9.38 -3.64
C GLY A 239 20.57 9.45 -4.87
N PRO A 240 20.02 10.62 -5.20
CA PRO A 240 19.25 10.84 -6.43
C PRO A 240 20.04 10.40 -7.66
N ALA A 241 19.38 9.67 -8.57
CA ALA A 241 20.02 9.22 -9.80
C ALA A 241 20.28 10.41 -10.76
N PRO A 242 21.49 10.54 -11.34
CA PRO A 242 21.76 11.46 -12.46
C PRO A 242 20.87 11.14 -13.67
N ALA A 243 20.57 12.17 -14.48
CA ALA A 243 19.72 12.02 -15.66
C ALA A 243 20.33 11.12 -16.76
N ASP A 244 21.66 11.08 -16.83
CA ASP A 244 22.48 10.35 -17.80
C ASP A 244 23.07 9.05 -17.21
N THR A 245 22.48 8.55 -16.13
CA THR A 245 22.94 7.32 -15.48
C THR A 245 22.92 6.11 -16.43
N THR A 246 23.96 5.28 -16.33
CA THR A 246 24.08 3.98 -17.00
C THR A 246 23.90 2.82 -16.01
N ALA A 247 23.45 3.11 -14.79
CA ALA A 247 23.20 2.11 -13.77
C ALA A 247 22.14 1.09 -14.21
N LEU A 248 22.28 -0.15 -13.72
CA LEU A 248 21.30 -1.19 -13.98
C LEU A 248 19.95 -0.82 -13.35
N ASP A 249 18.90 -0.77 -14.16
CA ASP A 249 17.56 -0.42 -13.69
C ASP A 249 16.85 -1.57 -12.97
N LEU A 250 16.87 -1.57 -11.63
CA LEU A 250 16.05 -2.47 -10.81
C LEU A 250 14.68 -1.87 -10.46
N THR A 251 14.39 -0.63 -10.89
CA THR A 251 13.07 -0.01 -10.68
C THR A 251 12.00 -0.69 -11.52
N LEU A 252 12.41 -1.27 -12.66
CA LEU A 252 11.55 -1.87 -13.69
C LEU A 252 10.60 -0.81 -14.31
N GLY A 253 11.07 0.44 -14.45
CA GLY A 253 10.24 1.55 -14.91
C GLY A 253 9.20 2.01 -13.90
N ALA A 254 9.54 2.03 -12.60
CA ALA A 254 8.67 2.62 -11.59
C ALA A 254 8.62 4.16 -11.71
N LEU A 255 7.47 4.78 -11.47
CA LEU A 255 7.34 6.24 -11.53
C LEU A 255 7.93 6.90 -10.28
N GLY A 256 8.65 8.01 -10.46
CA GLY A 256 9.14 8.88 -9.38
C GLY A 256 10.65 9.04 -9.36
N LEU A 257 11.17 9.57 -8.25
CA LEU A 257 12.60 9.76 -8.08
C LEU A 257 13.29 8.41 -7.89
N ALA A 258 14.09 8.01 -8.87
CA ALA A 258 15.03 6.90 -8.75
C ALA A 258 16.23 7.33 -7.89
N LEU A 259 16.68 6.42 -7.04
CA LEU A 259 17.92 6.53 -6.30
C LEU A 259 18.95 5.61 -6.93
N GLU A 260 20.16 6.11 -7.11
CA GLU A 260 21.29 5.34 -7.59
C GLU A 260 22.14 4.88 -6.41
N LEU A 261 22.47 3.59 -6.39
CA LEU A 261 23.45 3.01 -5.51
C LEU A 261 24.72 2.71 -6.31
N ARG A 262 25.78 3.49 -6.08
CA ARG A 262 27.08 3.30 -6.71
C ARG A 262 28.01 2.49 -5.82
N LEU A 263 28.78 1.62 -6.44
CA LEU A 263 29.66 0.67 -5.79
C LEU A 263 31.11 0.98 -6.14
N ARG A 264 31.99 0.88 -5.13
CA ARG A 264 33.43 1.07 -5.28
C ARG A 264 34.05 0.03 -6.20
N GLU A 265 33.55 -1.20 -6.13
CA GLU A 265 33.97 -2.32 -6.96
C GLU A 265 32.76 -2.96 -7.64
N PRO A 266 32.93 -3.54 -8.85
CA PRO A 266 31.85 -4.24 -9.52
C PRO A 266 31.36 -5.45 -8.70
N VAL A 267 30.05 -5.71 -8.75
CA VAL A 267 29.40 -6.85 -8.09
C VAL A 267 28.54 -7.58 -9.13
N GLU A 268 28.56 -8.92 -9.09
CA GLU A 268 27.66 -9.75 -9.87
C GLU A 268 26.28 -9.80 -9.22
N LEU A 269 25.24 -9.51 -10.00
CA LEU A 269 23.85 -9.54 -9.56
C LEU A 269 23.06 -10.56 -10.39
N PRO A 270 22.29 -11.45 -9.74
CA PRO A 270 21.41 -12.40 -10.43
C PRO A 270 20.12 -11.70 -10.86
N VAL A 271 20.11 -11.13 -12.06
CA VAL A 271 19.00 -10.32 -12.57
C VAL A 271 17.94 -11.21 -13.22
N VAL A 272 16.67 -11.00 -12.85
CA VAL A 272 15.55 -11.73 -13.44
C VAL A 272 15.29 -11.22 -14.86
N THR A 273 15.38 -12.11 -15.86
CA THR A 273 15.10 -11.79 -17.28
C THR A 273 13.78 -12.37 -17.77
N GLY A 274 13.18 -13.27 -17.00
CA GLY A 274 11.90 -13.88 -17.33
C GLY A 274 11.43 -14.86 -16.26
N ARG A 275 10.33 -15.54 -16.52
CA ARG A 275 9.76 -16.50 -15.56
C ARG A 275 10.73 -17.67 -15.36
N GLY A 276 11.34 -17.76 -14.17
CA GLY A 276 12.32 -18.79 -13.81
C GLY A 276 13.66 -18.67 -14.53
N ARG A 277 13.96 -17.52 -15.14
CA ARG A 277 15.22 -17.25 -15.84
C ARG A 277 15.93 -16.06 -15.21
N HIS A 278 17.24 -16.19 -15.05
CA HIS A 278 18.10 -15.11 -14.59
C HIS A 278 19.35 -15.02 -15.45
N GLU A 279 20.01 -13.88 -15.39
CA GLU A 279 21.30 -13.59 -15.99
C GLU A 279 22.17 -12.88 -14.95
N ASP A 280 23.38 -13.37 -14.74
CA ASP A 280 24.33 -12.71 -13.86
C ASP A 280 24.93 -11.50 -14.57
N ARG A 281 24.73 -10.32 -13.99
CA ARG A 281 25.25 -9.06 -14.53
C ARG A 281 26.24 -8.44 -13.57
N THR A 282 27.47 -8.24 -14.02
CA THR A 282 28.47 -7.46 -13.31
C THR A 282 28.13 -5.98 -13.45
N VAL A 283 27.86 -5.30 -12.34
CA VAL A 283 27.47 -3.88 -12.33
C VAL A 283 28.26 -3.09 -11.30
N ARG A 284 28.43 -1.79 -11.56
CA ARG A 284 28.98 -0.82 -10.60
C ARG A 284 27.93 0.12 -10.01
N ALA A 285 26.72 0.14 -10.58
CA ALA A 285 25.63 0.97 -10.09
C ALA A 285 24.28 0.32 -10.38
N VAL A 286 23.31 0.52 -9.48
CA VAL A 286 21.92 0.07 -9.64
C VAL A 286 20.94 1.18 -9.30
N LEU A 287 19.78 1.19 -9.97
CA LEU A 287 18.68 2.11 -9.70
C LEU A 287 17.58 1.43 -8.90
N VAL A 288 17.09 2.11 -7.87
CA VAL A 288 15.96 1.68 -7.03
C VAL A 288 14.98 2.82 -6.82
N ALA A 289 13.69 2.52 -6.81
CA ALA A 289 12.64 3.52 -6.64
C ALA A 289 11.90 3.30 -5.32
N ALA A 290 12.32 3.99 -4.26
CA ALA A 290 11.64 3.91 -2.97
C ALA A 290 10.33 4.72 -2.98
N SER A 291 9.34 4.28 -2.22
CA SER A 291 8.07 5.01 -2.06
C SER A 291 8.30 6.37 -1.36
N ARG A 292 9.27 6.42 -0.44
CA ARG A 292 9.68 7.61 0.32
C ARG A 292 11.20 7.82 0.23
N PRO A 293 11.72 8.28 -0.93
CA PRO A 293 13.15 8.33 -1.20
C PRO A 293 13.92 9.22 -0.20
N GLY A 294 13.36 10.38 0.18
CA GLY A 294 13.98 11.26 1.17
C GLY A 294 14.07 10.68 2.58
N ASP A 295 13.16 9.78 2.98
CA ASP A 295 13.23 9.10 4.29
C ASP A 295 14.29 7.99 4.27
N LEU A 296 14.39 7.27 3.14
CA LEU A 296 15.38 6.24 2.92
C LEU A 296 16.81 6.83 2.92
N VAL A 297 17.06 7.90 2.17
CA VAL A 297 18.38 8.57 2.14
C VAL A 297 18.75 9.13 3.53
N ARG A 298 17.80 9.72 4.26
CA ARG A 298 18.06 10.21 5.63
C ARG A 298 18.40 9.07 6.60
N GLU A 299 17.75 7.92 6.47
CA GLU A 299 18.08 6.74 7.29
C GLU A 299 19.44 6.16 6.90
N ALA A 300 19.75 6.09 5.60
CA ALA A 300 21.06 5.66 5.12
C ALA A 300 22.18 6.55 5.68
N ALA A 301 21.98 7.88 5.67
CA ALA A 301 22.89 8.85 6.27
C ALA A 301 23.07 8.63 7.79
N ARG A 302 21.98 8.37 8.53
CA ARG A 302 22.05 8.05 9.98
C ARG A 302 22.87 6.80 10.26
N ARG A 303 22.76 5.81 9.37
CA ARG A 303 23.56 4.56 9.40
C ARG A 303 24.94 4.73 8.77
N ARG A 304 25.30 5.98 8.45
CA ARG A 304 26.60 6.41 7.92
C ARG A 304 26.94 5.76 6.56
N ILE A 305 25.95 5.30 5.81
CA ILE A 305 26.11 4.97 4.39
C ILE A 305 26.43 6.28 3.65
N PRO A 306 27.42 6.31 2.74
CA PRO A 306 27.72 7.52 1.97
C PRO A 306 26.51 7.95 1.15
N VAL A 307 26.04 9.20 1.35
CA VAL A 307 24.90 9.76 0.62
C VAL A 307 25.30 11.04 -0.12
N GLY A 308 24.63 11.29 -1.25
CA GLY A 308 24.81 12.47 -2.10
C GLY A 308 23.54 13.30 -2.25
#